data_AF-A0A7Z9TAH5-F1
#
_entry.id   AF-A0A7Z9TAH5-F1
#
_cell.length_a   1.000
_cell.length_b   1.000
_cell.length_c   1.000
_cell.angle_alpha   90.00
_cell.angle_beta   90.00
_cell.angle_gamma   90.00
#
_symmetry.space_group_name_H-M   'P 1'
#
loop_
_entity.id
_entity.type
_entity.pdbx_description
1 polymer ?
#
loop_
_entity_poly.entity_id
_entity_poly.type
_entity_poly.pdbx_seq_one_letter_code
_entity_poly.pdbx_strand_id
1 'polypeptide(L)'
;LGLKLIGRQTPRDMLGARVAVMLSDGSTLWRRARADGSYASANDPRVLVGLAEATTELRLRVTWPSGLTEEWLDLPINQYTTLTEGTGGSLSP
;
A
#
# COMPACT_ATOMS: atom_id res chain seq x y z
N LEU A 1 -7.42 -7.10 1.45
CA LEU A 1 -6.09 -6.66 1.93
C LEU A 1 -6.20 -5.25 2.49
N GLY A 2 -5.80 -5.03 3.75
CA GLY A 2 -5.73 -3.70 4.35
C GLY A 2 -4.27 -3.28 4.58
N LEU A 3 -3.92 -2.05 4.24
CA LEU A 3 -2.54 -1.56 4.34
C LEU A 3 -2.50 -0.26 5.13
N LYS A 4 -1.56 -0.15 6.06
CA LYS A 4 -1.15 1.10 6.68
C LYS A 4 0.26 1.43 6.21
N LEU A 5 0.48 2.64 5.69
CA LEU A 5 1.75 3.02 5.06
C LEU A 5 2.44 4.07 5.93
N ILE A 6 3.62 3.74 6.47
CA ILE A 6 4.32 4.56 7.46
C ILE A 6 5.68 5.00 6.94
N GLY A 7 6.02 6.26 7.16
CA GLY A 7 7.31 6.83 6.74
C GLY A 7 8.48 6.33 7.58
N ARG A 8 9.67 6.26 6.98
CA ARG A 8 10.89 5.77 7.65
C ARG A 8 11.41 6.74 8.71
N GLN A 9 11.54 8.02 8.32
CA GLN A 9 12.19 9.06 9.13
C GLN A 9 11.24 9.64 10.17
N THR A 10 9.94 9.63 9.87
CA THR A 10 8.89 10.11 10.77
C THR A 10 7.76 9.09 10.70
N PRO A 11 7.34 8.50 11.84
CA PRO A 11 6.33 7.44 11.88
C PRO A 11 4.91 8.03 11.70
N ARG A 12 4.69 8.72 10.59
CA ARG A 12 3.43 9.30 10.16
C ARG A 12 2.88 8.54 8.96
N ASP A 13 1.56 8.60 8.80
CA ASP A 13 0.90 8.04 7.63
C ASP A 13 1.40 8.75 6.36
N MET A 14 1.84 7.96 5.38
CA MET A 14 2.41 8.45 4.12
C MET A 14 1.30 8.77 3.13
N LEU A 15 0.57 9.85 3.42
CA LEU A 15 -0.45 10.40 2.53
C LEU A 15 0.13 10.68 1.13
N GLY A 16 -0.63 10.32 0.11
CA GLY A 16 -0.21 10.44 -1.29
C GLY A 16 0.56 9.24 -1.84
N ALA A 17 1.03 8.32 -1.00
CA ALA A 17 1.66 7.07 -1.43
C ALA A 17 0.73 6.30 -2.37
N ARG A 18 1.30 5.77 -3.46
CA ARG A 18 0.57 5.02 -4.49
C ARG A 18 0.88 3.54 -4.32
N VAL A 19 -0.16 2.71 -4.31
CA VAL A 19 -0.05 1.26 -4.19
C VAL A 19 -0.52 0.64 -5.49
N ALA A 20 0.32 -0.19 -6.09
CA ALA A 20 -0.04 -1.13 -7.14
C ALA A 20 -0.14 -2.51 -6.51
N VAL A 21 -1.25 -3.19 -6.70
CA VAL A 21 -1.44 -4.58 -6.32
C VAL A 21 -1.58 -5.41 -7.59
N MET A 22 -0.55 -6.18 -7.88
CA MET A 22 -0.47 -7.05 -9.05
C MET A 22 -0.96 -8.43 -8.62
N LEU A 23 -1.99 -8.91 -9.31
CA LEU A 23 -2.66 -10.19 -9.03
C LEU A 23 -2.13 -11.26 -9.97
N SER A 24 -2.31 -12.53 -9.58
CA SER A 24 -1.91 -13.70 -10.36
C SER A 24 -2.63 -13.84 -11.70
N ASP A 25 -3.82 -13.25 -11.85
CA ASP A 25 -4.56 -13.17 -13.11
C ASP A 25 -3.99 -12.12 -14.11
N GLY A 26 -2.89 -11.45 -13.74
CA GLY A 26 -2.23 -10.41 -14.54
C GLY A 26 -2.85 -9.02 -14.38
N SER A 27 -3.95 -8.88 -13.64
CA SER A 27 -4.56 -7.57 -13.38
C SER A 27 -3.77 -6.77 -12.35
N THR A 28 -3.89 -5.44 -12.41
CA THR A 28 -3.27 -4.53 -11.43
C THR A 28 -4.30 -3.58 -10.85
N LEU A 29 -4.48 -3.63 -9.54
CA LEU A 29 -5.34 -2.72 -8.79
C LEU A 29 -4.52 -1.57 -8.23
N TRP A 30 -4.90 -0.35 -8.60
CA TRP A 30 -4.26 0.87 -8.11
C TRP A 30 -5.04 1.49 -6.95
N ARG A 31 -4.34 1.89 -5.90
CA ARG A 31 -4.89 2.68 -4.78
C ARG A 31 -3.91 3.77 -4.36
N ARG A 32 -4.41 4.72 -3.58
CA ARG A 32 -3.62 5.79 -2.99
C ARG A 32 -3.98 5.91 -1.51
N ALA A 33 -3.00 6.09 -0.64
CA ALA A 33 -3.25 6.53 0.73
C ALA A 33 -3.73 7.98 0.67
N ARG A 34 -4.98 8.25 1.06
CA ARG A 34 -5.55 9.59 0.99
C ARG A 34 -5.84 10.14 2.38
N ALA A 35 -5.92 11.46 2.45
CA ALA A 35 -6.30 12.22 3.64
C ALA A 35 -7.67 12.92 3.47
N ASP A 36 -8.26 12.87 2.28
CA ASP A 36 -9.46 13.64 1.92
C ASP A 36 -10.73 13.01 2.51
N GLY A 37 -10.99 13.36 3.78
CA GLY A 37 -12.32 13.28 4.37
C GLY A 37 -13.03 14.62 4.21
N SER A 38 -14.31 14.60 3.89
CA SER A 38 -15.20 15.76 3.99
C SER A 38 -15.11 16.41 5.39
N TYR A 39 -15.37 17.72 5.50
CA TYR A 39 -15.30 18.49 6.74
C TYR A 39 -15.98 17.74 7.91
N ALA A 40 -15.23 17.48 8.99
CA ALA A 40 -15.60 16.74 10.22
C ALA A 40 -15.46 15.19 10.26
N SER A 41 -14.93 14.52 9.24
CA SER A 41 -14.57 13.09 9.34
C SER A 41 -13.09 12.88 9.66
N ALA A 42 -12.77 12.25 10.78
CA ALA A 42 -11.43 11.71 11.03
C ALA A 42 -11.17 10.59 10.02
N ASN A 43 -10.41 10.89 8.96
CA ASN A 43 -10.20 9.96 7.86
C ASN A 43 -9.16 8.91 8.24
N ASP A 44 -9.46 7.66 7.96
CA ASP A 44 -8.53 6.56 8.14
C ASP A 44 -7.67 6.40 6.87
N PRO A 45 -6.36 6.68 6.91
CA PRO A 45 -5.52 6.66 5.72
C PRO A 45 -5.20 5.23 5.21
N ARG A 46 -5.78 4.19 5.84
CA ARG A 46 -5.58 2.80 5.42
C ARG A 46 -6.08 2.58 4.00
N VAL A 47 -5.26 1.88 3.22
CA VAL A 47 -5.59 1.45 1.86
C VAL A 47 -6.30 0.10 1.92
N LEU A 48 -7.51 0.02 1.37
CA LEU A 48 -8.26 -1.22 1.22
C LEU A 48 -8.27 -1.67 -0.25
N VAL A 49 -7.91 -2.94 -0.44
CA VAL A 49 -7.91 -3.61 -1.74
C VAL A 49 -8.78 -4.85 -1.64
N GLY A 50 -9.87 -4.88 -2.42
CA GLY A 50 -10.68 -6.07 -2.63
C GLY A 50 -9.98 -6.97 -3.65
N LEU A 51 -9.74 -8.23 -3.27
CA LEU A 51 -8.95 -9.18 -4.06
C LEU A 51 -9.80 -10.24 -4.77
N ALA A 52 -11.12 -10.26 -4.55
CA ALA A 52 -12.00 -11.32 -5.03
C ALA A 52 -11.40 -12.71 -4.77
N GLU A 53 -11.29 -13.58 -5.79
CA GLU A 53 -10.70 -14.92 -5.68
C GLU A 53 -9.17 -14.92 -5.84
N ALA A 54 -8.56 -13.82 -6.29
CA ALA A 54 -7.13 -13.68 -6.52
C ALA A 54 -6.38 -13.49 -5.19
N THR A 55 -6.17 -14.61 -4.50
CA THR A 55 -5.67 -14.68 -3.13
C THR A 55 -4.23 -15.20 -3.01
N THR A 56 -3.67 -15.72 -4.10
CA THR A 56 -2.33 -16.32 -4.17
C THR A 56 -1.39 -15.48 -5.06
N GLU A 57 -0.10 -15.45 -4.70
CA GLU A 57 0.99 -14.80 -5.46
C GLU A 57 0.78 -13.29 -5.71
N LEU A 58 0.36 -12.57 -4.67
CA LEU A 58 0.15 -11.13 -4.75
C LEU A 58 1.48 -10.38 -4.64
N ARG A 59 1.78 -9.56 -5.65
CA ARG A 59 2.89 -8.62 -5.60
C ARG A 59 2.36 -7.22 -5.33
N LEU A 60 2.93 -6.58 -4.32
CA LEU A 60 2.57 -5.23 -3.95
C LEU A 60 3.74 -4.30 -4.21
N ARG A 61 3.50 -3.21 -4.92
CA ARG A 61 4.45 -2.13 -5.14
C ARG A 61 3.95 -0.84 -4.50
N VAL A 62 4.77 -0.21 -3.67
CA VAL A 62 4.50 1.13 -3.14
C VAL A 62 5.44 2.12 -3.76
N THR A 63 4.90 3.18 -4.35
CA THR A 63 5.64 4.40 -4.66
C THR A 63 5.38 5.42 -3.56
N TRP A 64 6.42 5.72 -2.79
CA TRP A 64 6.38 6.61 -1.64
C TRP A 64 6.43 8.08 -2.06
N PRO A 65 5.90 9.01 -1.23
CA PRO A 65 6.06 10.45 -1.42
C PRO A 65 7.52 10.93 -1.54
N SER A 66 8.47 10.19 -0.97
CA SER A 66 9.91 10.45 -1.11
C SER A 66 10.46 10.19 -2.52
N GLY A 67 9.69 9.51 -3.37
CA GLY A 67 10.12 9.02 -4.68
C GLY A 67 10.66 7.59 -4.66
N LEU A 68 10.91 7.02 -3.48
CA LEU A 68 11.31 5.60 -3.37
C LEU A 68 10.19 4.68 -3.87
N THR A 69 10.57 3.59 -4.51
CA THR A 69 9.64 2.53 -4.89
C THR A 69 10.13 1.20 -4.33
N GLU A 70 9.21 0.48 -3.68
CA GLU A 70 9.52 -0.77 -2.99
C GLU A 70 8.48 -1.84 -3.31
N GLU A 71 8.89 -3.10 -3.23
CA GLU A 71 8.02 -4.26 -3.41
C GLU A 71 7.96 -5.18 -2.18
N TRP A 72 6.78 -5.78 -1.99
CA TRP A 72 6.50 -6.86 -1.07
C TRP A 72 5.82 -8.00 -1.82
N LEU A 73 6.19 -9.22 -1.46
CA LEU A 73 5.60 -10.46 -1.96
C LEU A 73 4.88 -11.16 -0.80
N ASP A 74 3.88 -11.98 -1.13
CA ASP A 74 3.23 -12.91 -0.20
C ASP A 74 2.68 -12.25 1.07
N LEU A 75 2.14 -11.04 0.92
CA LEU A 75 1.50 -10.33 2.02
C LEU A 75 0.26 -11.09 2.49
N PRO A 76 0.05 -11.19 3.81
CA PRO A 76 -1.13 -11.88 4.32
C PRO A 76 -2.40 -11.12 3.95
N ILE A 77 -3.37 -11.87 3.41
CA ILE A 77 -4.66 -11.37 2.94
C ILE A 77 -5.69 -11.38 4.09
N ASN A 78 -6.81 -10.65 3.91
CA ASN A 78 -7.88 -10.53 4.90
C ASN A 78 -7.47 -9.99 6.29
N GLN A 79 -6.31 -9.33 6.36
CA GLN A 79 -5.85 -8.63 7.56
C GLN A 79 -5.26 -7.26 7.21
N TYR A 80 -4.93 -6.50 8.25
CA TYR A 80 -4.20 -5.24 8.14
C TYR A 80 -2.70 -5.49 8.28
N THR A 81 -1.95 -5.03 7.29
CA THR A 81 -0.49 -5.05 7.29
C THR A 81 0.04 -3.63 7.32
N THR A 82 0.99 -3.35 8.22
CA THR A 82 1.69 -2.06 8.23
C THR A 82 2.98 -2.21 7.42
N LEU A 83 3.10 -1.42 6.36
CA LEU A 83 4.32 -1.32 5.56
C LEU A 83 5.04 -0.05 5.96
N THR A 84 6.33 -0.17 6.28
CA THR A 84 7.18 0.97 6.61
C THR A 84 8.12 1.22 5.43
N GLU A 85 8.22 2.45 4.99
CA GLU A 85 9.18 2.86 3.97
C GLU A 85 10.60 2.40 4.34
N GLY A 86 11.34 1.85 3.38
CA GLY A 86 12.68 1.34 3.58
C GLY A 86 12.75 -0.10 4.10
N THR A 87 11.61 -0.78 4.25
CA THR A 87 11.54 -2.19 4.69
C THR A 87 11.17 -3.17 3.58
N GLY A 88 10.84 -2.66 2.40
CA GLY A 88 10.55 -3.48 1.22
C GLY A 88 11.78 -3.74 0.38
N GLY A 89 11.64 -4.59 -0.62
CA GLY A 89 12.67 -4.74 -1.65
C GLY A 89 12.73 -3.45 -2.47
N SER A 90 13.82 -2.70 -2.37
CA SER A 90 14.00 -1.47 -3.16
C SER A 90 14.08 -1.80 -4.65
N LEU A 91 13.24 -1.14 -5.45
CA LEU A 91 13.39 -1.14 -6.89
C LEU A 91 14.24 0.05 -7.30
N SER A 92 15.43 -0.22 -7.82
CA SER A 92 16.17 0.78 -8.58
C SER A 92 15.39 1.09 -9.88
N PRO A 93 15.36 2.36 -10.32
CA PRO A 93 14.72 2.74 -11.58
C PRO A 93 15.35 2.07 -12.81
#